data_AF-A0A846XBN0-F1
#
_entry.id   AF-A0A846XBN0-F1
#
_cell.length_a   1.000
_cell.length_b   1.000
_cell.length_c   1.000
_cell.angle_alpha   90.00
_cell.angle_beta   90.00
_cell.angle_gamma   90.00
#
_symmetry.space_group_name_H-M   'P 1'
#
loop_
_entity.id
_entity.type
_entity.pdbx_description
1 polymer ?
#
loop_
_entity_poly.entity_id
_entity_poly.type
_entity_poly.pdbx_seq_one_letter_code
_entity_poly.pdbx_strand_id
1 'polypeptide(L)'
;MWLAASDLNPVMHSRSGRAGKTLAQIQRNNAAGLEGANWLARNQYPGAIVDKAKFEIPGLGGRRVDILTQNLTAIEVKTGETAYASVRDQVAKDAILNQGAVQGVRSVEWVFMKSVFTGKGGPDQALINALNAAGIPWKVI
;
A
#
# COMPACT_ATOMS: atom_id res chain seq x y z
N MET A 1 -2.99 -50.05 -38.78
CA MET A 1 -1.78 -49.86 -37.98
C MET A 1 -1.19 -48.51 -38.38
N TRP A 2 -1.26 -47.51 -37.48
CA TRP A 2 -0.33 -46.38 -37.21
C TRP A 2 0.71 -46.05 -38.33
N LEU A 3 0.91 -44.84 -38.87
CA LEU A 3 1.26 -43.47 -38.37
C LEU A 3 1.58 -42.65 -39.67
N ALA A 4 1.71 -41.32 -39.78
CA ALA A 4 1.64 -40.14 -38.93
C ALA A 4 1.44 -38.94 -39.87
N ALA A 5 0.64 -37.95 -39.47
CA ALA A 5 0.61 -36.64 -40.11
C ALA A 5 1.65 -35.73 -39.44
N SER A 6 2.48 -35.12 -40.29
CA SER A 6 3.55 -34.17 -39.99
C SER A 6 3.04 -32.85 -39.41
N ASP A 7 3.61 -32.49 -38.26
CA ASP A 7 4.01 -31.15 -37.80
C ASP A 7 3.17 -29.93 -38.23
N LEU A 8 2.23 -29.55 -37.36
CA LEU A 8 1.80 -28.16 -37.20
C LEU A 8 2.35 -27.64 -35.88
N ASN A 9 3.34 -26.75 -36.01
CA ASN A 9 4.03 -26.05 -34.94
C ASN A 9 3.17 -24.84 -34.48
N PRO A 10 2.57 -24.82 -33.27
CA PRO A 10 1.93 -23.61 -32.79
C PRO A 10 3.00 -22.64 -32.29
N VAL A 11 3.16 -21.55 -33.03
CA VAL A 11 3.90 -20.34 -32.63
C VAL A 11 3.40 -19.88 -31.26
N MET A 12 4.18 -20.16 -30.21
CA MET A 12 4.03 -19.57 -28.89
C MET A 12 4.27 -18.06 -28.99
N HIS A 13 3.19 -17.30 -29.22
CA HIS A 13 3.16 -15.88 -28.90
C HIS A 13 3.19 -15.75 -27.37
N SER A 14 4.39 -15.58 -26.82
CA SER A 14 4.57 -15.17 -25.43
C SER A 14 4.06 -13.73 -25.28
N ARG A 15 2.76 -13.58 -25.00
CA ARG A 15 2.24 -12.36 -24.40
C ARG A 15 2.93 -12.23 -23.05
N SER A 16 3.84 -11.26 -22.92
CA SER A 16 4.46 -10.85 -21.67
C SER A 16 3.39 -10.25 -20.74
N GLY A 17 2.58 -11.13 -20.16
CA GLY A 17 1.72 -10.80 -19.04
C GLY A 17 2.59 -10.44 -17.84
N ARG A 18 2.32 -9.30 -17.22
CA ARG A 18 2.83 -8.97 -15.88
C ARG A 18 2.56 -10.18 -14.98
N ALA A 19 3.61 -10.88 -14.56
CA ALA A 19 3.47 -11.94 -13.58
C ALA A 19 2.83 -11.34 -12.32
N GLY A 20 1.61 -11.79 -11.99
CA GLY A 20 0.96 -11.41 -10.75
C GLY A 20 1.86 -11.78 -9.55
N LYS A 21 1.82 -10.98 -8.48
CA LYS A 21 2.57 -11.29 -7.26
C LYS A 21 2.13 -12.66 -6.76
N THR A 22 3.09 -13.56 -6.50
CA THR A 22 2.82 -14.86 -5.87
C THR A 22 2.30 -14.68 -4.45
N LEU A 23 1.56 -15.65 -3.91
CA LEU A 23 1.08 -15.64 -2.53
C LEU A 23 2.23 -15.42 -1.51
N ALA A 24 3.38 -16.04 -1.74
CA ALA A 24 4.57 -15.85 -0.92
C ALA A 24 5.14 -14.42 -0.98
N GLN A 25 5.06 -13.75 -2.13
CA GLN A 25 5.43 -12.33 -2.25
C GLN A 25 4.42 -11.43 -1.52
N ILE A 26 3.11 -11.74 -1.58
CA ILE A 26 2.09 -11.00 -0.85
C ILE A 26 2.31 -11.14 0.66
N GLN A 27 2.53 -12.35 1.16
CA GLN A 27 2.78 -12.61 2.58
C GLN A 27 4.03 -11.89 3.10
N ARG A 28 5.14 -11.93 2.34
CA ARG A 28 6.37 -11.19 2.70
C ARG A 28 6.16 -9.69 2.73
N ASN A 29 5.45 -9.13 1.74
CA ASN A 29 5.15 -7.70 1.71
C ASN A 29 4.28 -7.30 2.90
N ASN A 30 3.26 -8.10 3.23
CA ASN A 30 2.38 -7.85 4.37
C ASN A 30 3.15 -7.92 5.70
N ALA A 31 4.03 -8.91 5.86
CA ALA A 31 4.85 -9.05 7.06
C ALA A 31 5.82 -7.87 7.23
N ALA A 32 6.46 -7.41 6.15
CA ALA A 32 7.34 -6.24 6.18
C ALA A 32 6.58 -4.96 6.51
N GLY A 33 5.39 -4.76 5.92
CA GLY A 33 4.53 -3.62 6.24
C GLY A 33 4.08 -3.62 7.71
N LEU A 34 3.64 -4.78 8.21
CA LEU A 34 3.25 -4.92 9.62
C LEU A 34 4.41 -4.70 10.59
N GLU A 35 5.60 -5.20 10.29
CA GLU A 35 6.77 -4.96 11.14
C GLU A 35 7.18 -3.48 11.12
N GLY A 36 7.11 -2.83 9.96
CA GLY A 36 7.31 -1.38 9.85
C GLY A 36 6.32 -0.59 10.71
N ALA A 37 5.03 -0.97 10.65
CA ALA A 37 3.99 -0.36 11.46
C ALA A 37 4.21 -0.58 12.96
N ASN A 38 4.59 -1.80 13.37
CA ASN A 38 4.93 -2.10 14.76
C ASN A 38 6.16 -1.32 15.23
N TRP A 39 7.21 -1.19 14.41
CA TRP A 39 8.38 -0.38 14.75
C TRP A 39 8.00 1.09 14.94
N LEU A 40 7.19 1.65 14.05
CA LEU A 40 6.68 3.02 14.16
C LEU A 40 5.83 3.22 15.42
N ALA A 41 4.91 2.30 15.72
CA ALA A 41 4.10 2.37 16.93
C ALA A 41 4.94 2.33 18.21
N ARG A 42 6.02 1.53 18.24
CA ARG A 42 6.94 1.48 19.40
C ARG A 42 7.79 2.74 19.55
N ASN A 43 8.27 3.33 18.44
CA ASN A 43 9.31 4.36 18.48
C ASN A 43 8.81 5.79 18.24
N GLN A 44 7.70 5.97 17.52
CA GLN A 44 7.21 7.29 17.10
C GLN A 44 5.76 7.56 17.52
N TYR A 45 4.94 6.51 17.63
CA TYR A 45 3.51 6.64 17.94
C TYR A 45 3.11 5.78 19.16
N PRO A 46 3.68 6.04 20.35
CA PRO A 46 3.44 5.23 21.53
C PRO A 46 1.95 5.19 21.89
N GLY A 47 1.45 3.99 22.22
CA GLY A 47 0.03 3.78 22.55
C GLY A 47 -0.91 3.74 21.34
N ALA A 48 -0.40 3.78 20.11
CA ALA A 48 -1.21 3.65 18.91
C ALA A 48 -1.72 2.22 18.69
N ILE A 49 -2.85 2.11 18.00
CA ILE A 49 -3.45 0.85 17.60
C ILE A 49 -2.88 0.45 16.24
N VAL A 50 -2.26 -0.73 16.14
CA VAL A 50 -1.69 -1.25 14.89
C VAL A 50 -2.64 -2.24 14.23
N ASP A 51 -2.88 -2.05 12.94
CA ASP A 51 -3.52 -2.98 12.00
C ASP A 51 -4.92 -3.46 12.44
N LYS A 52 -5.64 -2.71 13.28
CA LYS A 52 -6.98 -3.09 13.77
C LYS A 52 -8.07 -2.09 13.39
N ALA A 53 -7.72 -0.83 13.13
CA ALA A 53 -8.69 0.20 12.81
C ALA A 53 -9.22 0.05 11.38
N LYS A 54 -10.55 0.01 11.25
CA LYS A 54 -11.28 -0.08 9.98
C LYS A 54 -12.36 0.98 9.94
N PHE A 55 -12.52 1.59 8.79
CA PHE A 55 -13.45 2.68 8.53
C PHE A 55 -14.24 2.39 7.25
N GLU A 56 -15.52 2.75 7.25
CA GLU A 56 -16.30 2.78 6.01
C GLU A 56 -16.17 4.14 5.36
N ILE A 57 -15.72 4.16 4.11
CA ILE A 57 -15.53 5.40 3.35
C ILE A 57 -16.75 5.62 2.45
N PRO A 58 -17.48 6.75 2.60
CA PRO A 58 -18.64 7.04 1.78
C PRO A 58 -18.36 6.87 0.29
N GLY A 59 -19.12 6.00 -0.37
CA GLY A 59 -19.00 5.72 -1.81
C GLY A 59 -17.79 4.89 -2.24
N LEU A 60 -16.81 4.61 -1.36
CA LEU A 60 -15.58 3.88 -1.67
C LEU A 60 -15.38 2.58 -0.86
N GLY A 61 -16.25 2.34 0.14
CA GLY A 61 -16.25 1.14 0.98
C GLY A 61 -15.13 1.10 2.03
N GLY A 62 -14.87 -0.09 2.58
CA GLY A 62 -13.95 -0.26 3.71
C GLY A 62 -12.51 0.19 3.47
N ARG A 63 -11.89 0.78 4.50
CA ARG A 63 -10.48 1.16 4.61
C ARG A 63 -9.92 0.70 5.95
N ARG A 64 -8.95 -0.21 5.93
CA ARG A 64 -8.12 -0.55 7.10
C ARG A 64 -6.90 0.35 7.09
N VAL A 65 -6.53 0.94 8.21
CA VAL A 65 -5.31 1.77 8.33
C VAL A 65 -4.25 1.00 9.13
N ASP A 66 -2.98 1.23 8.82
CA ASP A 66 -1.87 0.47 9.43
C ASP A 66 -1.66 0.87 10.90
N ILE A 67 -1.80 2.16 11.23
CA ILE A 67 -1.73 2.67 12.60
C ILE A 67 -2.83 3.71 12.82
N LEU A 68 -3.47 3.68 13.98
CA LEU A 68 -4.32 4.77 14.47
C LEU A 68 -3.76 5.29 15.80
N THR A 69 -3.31 6.55 15.79
CA THR A 69 -2.76 7.21 16.98
C THR A 69 -3.85 7.60 17.98
N GLN A 70 -3.46 7.90 19.22
CA GLN A 70 -4.39 8.39 20.26
C GLN A 70 -5.05 9.73 19.88
N ASN A 71 -4.40 10.53 19.03
CA ASN A 71 -4.95 11.79 18.52
C ASN A 71 -5.83 11.61 17.28
N LEU A 72 -6.20 10.37 16.95
CA LEU A 72 -7.02 9.97 15.81
C LEU A 72 -6.37 10.29 14.45
N THR A 73 -5.04 10.37 14.39
CA THR A 73 -4.33 10.38 13.11
C THR A 73 -4.16 8.96 12.61
N ALA A 74 -4.68 8.68 11.41
CA ALA A 74 -4.47 7.43 10.70
C ALA A 74 -3.14 7.49 9.93
N ILE A 75 -2.26 6.52 10.16
CA ILE A 75 -0.96 6.43 9.48
C ILE A 75 -1.00 5.26 8.50
N GLU A 76 -0.69 5.52 7.24
CA GLU A 76 -0.36 4.50 6.25
C GLU A 76 1.15 4.28 6.21
N VAL A 77 1.58 3.03 6.22
CA VAL A 77 2.98 2.64 6.24
C VAL A 77 3.33 1.86 4.97
N LYS A 78 4.35 2.31 4.24
CA LYS A 78 4.87 1.61 3.06
C LYS A 78 6.34 1.32 3.23
N THR A 79 6.77 0.12 2.84
CA THR A 79 8.20 -0.24 2.80
C THR A 79 8.64 -0.41 1.35
N GLY A 80 9.75 0.23 0.99
CA GLY A 80 10.28 0.21 -0.37
C GLY A 80 9.70 1.31 -1.27
N GLU A 81 10.11 1.29 -2.53
CA GLU A 81 9.60 2.20 -3.56
C GLU A 81 8.11 1.93 -3.81
N THR A 82 7.30 2.98 -3.73
CA THR A 82 5.84 2.89 -3.85
C THR A 82 5.34 3.73 -5.02
N ALA A 83 4.75 3.06 -6.00
CA ALA A 83 4.18 3.73 -7.17
C ALA A 83 2.71 4.10 -6.95
N TYR A 84 2.29 5.31 -7.35
CA TYR A 84 0.91 5.77 -7.22
C TYR A 84 -0.10 4.78 -7.80
N ALA A 85 0.19 4.23 -8.98
CA ALA A 85 -0.68 3.28 -9.66
C ALA A 85 -1.03 2.04 -8.81
N SER A 86 -0.18 1.68 -7.85
CA SER A 86 -0.40 0.53 -6.96
C SER A 86 -1.23 0.86 -5.71
N VAL A 87 -1.41 2.15 -5.40
CA VAL A 87 -2.05 2.61 -4.16
C VAL A 87 -3.12 3.67 -4.39
N ARG A 88 -3.49 3.94 -5.65
CA ARG A 88 -4.45 4.97 -6.04
C ARG A 88 -5.75 4.94 -5.23
N ASP A 89 -6.31 3.75 -5.05
CA ASP A 89 -7.58 3.59 -4.33
C ASP A 89 -7.43 3.88 -2.83
N GLN A 90 -6.24 3.65 -2.26
CA GLN A 90 -5.94 4.01 -0.87
C GLN A 90 -5.83 5.52 -0.72
N VAL A 91 -5.13 6.21 -1.63
CA VAL A 91 -5.02 7.67 -1.63
C VAL A 91 -6.39 8.33 -1.75
N ALA A 92 -7.28 7.83 -2.62
CA ALA A 92 -8.64 8.36 -2.75
C ALA A 92 -9.45 8.22 -1.45
N LYS A 93 -9.35 7.07 -0.78
CA LYS A 93 -10.00 6.81 0.52
C LYS A 93 -9.44 7.71 1.61
N ASP A 94 -8.13 7.83 1.65
CA ASP A 94 -7.41 8.62 2.65
C ASP A 94 -7.64 10.12 2.47
N ALA A 95 -7.88 10.60 1.25
CA ALA A 95 -8.29 11.98 1.01
C ALA A 95 -9.64 12.30 1.68
N ILE A 96 -10.61 11.39 1.61
CA ILE A 96 -11.90 11.54 2.29
C ILE A 96 -11.73 11.49 3.82
N LEU A 97 -10.90 10.57 4.32
CA LEU A 97 -10.57 10.52 5.75
C LEU A 97 -9.93 11.83 6.22
N ASN A 98 -8.99 12.37 5.45
CA ASN A 98 -8.24 13.58 5.81
C ASN A 98 -9.10 14.85 5.78
N GLN A 99 -10.20 14.84 5.02
CA GLN A 99 -11.21 15.91 5.03
C GLN A 99 -12.12 15.89 6.28
N GLY A 100 -11.97 14.89 7.15
CA GLY A 100 -12.79 14.75 8.36
C GLY A 100 -14.20 14.23 8.11
N ALA A 101 -14.45 13.60 6.94
CA ALA A 101 -15.77 13.10 6.57
C ALA A 101 -16.19 11.82 7.32
N VAL A 102 -15.28 11.20 8.07
CA VAL A 102 -15.51 9.93 8.79
C VAL A 102 -15.15 10.10 10.26
N GLN A 103 -16.07 9.76 11.16
CA GLN A 103 -15.83 9.81 12.60
C GLN A 103 -14.70 8.85 13.01
N GLY A 104 -13.91 9.25 14.02
CA GLY A 104 -12.81 8.45 14.53
C GLY A 104 -11.48 8.64 13.79
N VAL A 105 -11.44 9.49 12.75
CA VAL A 105 -10.20 9.97 12.11
C VAL A 105 -10.21 11.50 12.07
N ARG A 106 -9.13 12.11 12.54
CA ARG A 106 -8.92 13.55 12.50
C ARG A 106 -8.02 13.98 11.33
N SER A 107 -7.03 13.17 11.01
CA SER A 107 -6.08 13.43 9.94
C SER A 107 -5.44 12.14 9.43
N VAL A 108 -4.79 12.21 8.27
CA VAL A 108 -4.01 11.11 7.70
C VAL A 108 -2.55 11.52 7.52
N GLU A 109 -1.61 10.61 7.74
CA GLU A 109 -0.19 10.76 7.40
C GLU A 109 0.31 9.51 6.66
N TRP A 110 1.21 9.68 5.69
CA TRP A 110 1.87 8.57 5.00
C TRP A 110 3.36 8.49 5.38
N VAL A 111 3.80 7.33 5.86
CA VAL A 111 5.19 7.09 6.26
C VAL A 111 5.81 6.02 5.38
N PHE A 112 6.89 6.40 4.70
CA PHE A 112 7.62 5.51 3.81
C PHE A 112 8.93 5.08 4.46
N MET A 113 9.14 3.78 4.59
CA MET A 113 10.35 3.18 5.11
C MET A 113 11.23 2.69 3.95
N LYS A 114 12.55 2.89 4.08
CA LYS A 114 13.50 2.27 3.15
C LYS A 114 13.52 0.75 3.31
N SER A 115 13.52 0.04 2.18
CA SER A 115 13.72 -1.41 2.15
C SER A 115 15.16 -1.75 2.50
N VAL A 116 15.36 -2.61 3.50
CA VAL A 116 16.69 -3.13 3.87
C VAL A 116 17.31 -4.04 2.79
N PHE A 117 16.49 -4.55 1.87
CA PHE A 117 16.94 -5.45 0.81
C PHE A 117 17.37 -4.71 -0.46
N THR A 118 16.68 -3.63 -0.80
CA THR A 118 16.91 -2.90 -2.07
C THR A 118 17.50 -1.52 -1.85
N GLY A 119 17.53 -1.00 -0.61
CA GLY A 119 17.94 0.36 -0.27
C GLY A 119 16.97 1.45 -0.75
N LYS A 120 16.00 1.10 -1.60
CA LYS A 120 14.99 2.02 -2.13
C LYS A 120 13.88 2.26 -1.11
N GLY A 121 13.27 3.45 -1.17
CA GLY A 121 12.14 3.83 -0.33
C GLY A 121 11.45 5.06 -0.90
N GLY A 122 10.23 5.31 -0.45
CA GLY A 122 9.50 6.53 -0.75
C GLY A 122 8.48 6.42 -1.89
N PRO A 123 7.68 7.48 -2.04
CA PRO A 123 6.70 7.61 -3.12
C PRO A 123 7.37 7.99 -4.45
N ASP A 124 6.78 7.54 -5.57
CA ASP A 124 7.05 8.15 -6.87
C ASP A 124 6.47 9.57 -6.98
N GLN A 125 6.87 10.34 -7.99
CA GLN A 125 6.43 11.73 -8.14
C GLN A 125 4.90 11.85 -8.29
N ALA A 126 4.25 10.88 -8.93
CA ALA A 126 2.80 10.88 -9.09
C ALA A 126 2.11 10.74 -7.73
N LEU A 127 2.65 9.89 -6.84
CA LEU A 127 2.11 9.70 -5.49
C LEU A 127 2.35 10.93 -4.62
N ILE A 128 3.53 11.56 -4.73
CA ILE A 128 3.82 12.85 -4.06
C ILE A 128 2.75 13.89 -4.44
N ASN A 129 2.50 14.04 -5.75
CA ASN A 129 1.53 15.02 -6.23
C ASN A 129 0.12 14.72 -5.72
N ALA A 130 -0.28 13.45 -5.70
CA ALA A 130 -1.59 13.03 -5.22
C ALA A 130 -1.77 13.27 -3.70
N LEU A 131 -0.76 12.95 -2.89
CA LEU A 131 -0.77 13.20 -1.44
C LEU A 131 -0.82 14.69 -1.14
N ASN A 132 -0.01 15.49 -1.83
CA ASN A 132 0.02 16.94 -1.67
C ASN A 132 -1.33 17.58 -2.07
N ALA A 133 -1.94 17.13 -3.18
CA ALA A 133 -3.25 17.61 -3.61
C ALA A 133 -4.37 17.25 -2.60
N ALA A 134 -4.23 16.14 -1.88
CA ALA A 134 -5.15 15.73 -0.82
C ALA A 134 -4.84 16.38 0.55
N GLY A 135 -3.79 17.20 0.65
CA GLY A 135 -3.33 17.79 1.91
C GLY A 135 -2.84 16.75 2.92
N ILE A 136 -2.36 15.60 2.45
CA ILE A 136 -1.88 14.50 3.29
C ILE A 136 -0.36 14.65 3.47
N PRO A 137 0.14 14.94 4.69
CA PRO A 137 1.58 14.96 4.94
C PRO A 137 2.20 13.58 4.73
N TRP A 138 3.44 13.59 4.24
CA TRP A 138 4.23 12.38 4.08
C TRP A 138 5.69 12.59 4.44
N LYS A 139 6.35 11.51 4.87
CA LYS A 139 7.79 11.52 5.17
C LYS A 139 8.44 10.19 4.83
N VAL A 140 9.75 10.23 4.60
CA VAL A 140 10.59 9.04 4.46
C VAL A 140 11.43 8.88 5.72
N ILE A 141 11.51 7.65 6.24
CA ILE A 141 12.34 7.27 7.39
C ILE A 141 13.30 6.12 7.05
#